data_AF-A0A844TS90-F1
#
_entry.id   AF-A0A844TS90-F1
#
_cell.length_a   1.000
_cell.length_b   1.000
_cell.length_c   1.000
_cell.angle_alpha   90.00
_cell.angle_beta   90.00
_cell.angle_gamma   90.00
#
_symmetry.space_group_name_H-M   'P 1'
#
loop_
_entity.id
_entity.type
_entity.pdbx_description
1 polymer ?
#
loop_
_entity_poly.entity_id
_entity_poly.type
_entity_poly.pdbx_seq_one_letter_code
_entity_poly.pdbx_strand_id
1 'polypeptide(L)'
;MAIYPIPEYLQDSHDGAEWAVASILEDRVVALLYLTDIAPELGDHVNEPSAEFMIEQWARKATGDLQQLQLLGAVRVGVVTTGGFEERWPLAAWAPGPGSQWLH
;
A
#
# COMPACT_ATOMS: atom_id res chain seq x y z
N MET A 1 -1.19 -3.70 -16.01
CA MET A 1 -1.04 -4.09 -14.59
C MET A 1 0.36 -4.63 -14.42
N ALA A 2 1.17 -3.99 -13.59
CA ALA A 2 2.53 -4.45 -13.31
C ALA A 2 2.51 -5.45 -12.17
N ILE A 3 3.36 -6.48 -12.24
CA ILE A 3 3.57 -7.43 -11.15
C ILE A 3 5.00 -7.25 -10.70
N TYR A 4 5.18 -6.87 -9.44
CA TYR A 4 6.48 -6.63 -8.85
C TYR A 4 6.92 -7.85 -8.03
N PRO A 5 8.16 -8.34 -8.20
CA PRO A 5 8.65 -9.44 -7.41
C PRO A 5 8.74 -9.04 -5.93
N ILE A 6 8.28 -9.92 -5.05
CA ILE A 6 8.40 -9.78 -3.59
C ILE A 6 9.64 -10.56 -3.15
N PRO A 7 10.67 -9.90 -2.59
CA PRO A 7 11.83 -10.58 -2.04
C PRO A 7 11.45 -11.61 -0.98
N GLU A 8 12.16 -12.73 -0.90
CA GLU A 8 11.85 -13.83 0.03
C GLU A 8 11.73 -13.40 1.49
N TYR A 9 12.52 -12.40 1.93
CA TYR A 9 12.46 -11.88 3.30
C TYR A 9 11.21 -11.04 3.61
N LEU A 10 10.46 -10.62 2.58
CA LEU A 10 9.16 -9.95 2.70
C LEU A 10 7.99 -10.88 2.39
N GLN A 11 8.26 -12.08 1.90
CA GLN A 11 7.22 -13.08 1.70
C GLN A 11 6.78 -13.55 3.08
N ASP A 12 5.53 -13.28 3.41
CA ASP A 12 4.90 -13.87 4.59
C ASP A 12 4.24 -15.19 4.21
N SER A 13 3.97 -16.00 5.22
CA SER A 13 3.29 -17.30 5.18
C SER A 13 1.79 -17.20 4.85
N HIS A 14 1.30 -16.05 4.42
CA HIS A 14 -0.11 -15.82 4.13
C HIS A 14 -0.55 -16.60 2.88
N ASP A 15 -1.55 -17.45 3.06
CA ASP A 15 -2.12 -18.28 2.00
C ASP A 15 -3.20 -17.51 1.24
N GLY A 16 -2.90 -17.14 -0.01
CA GLY A 16 -3.91 -16.63 -0.95
C GLY A 16 -3.63 -15.22 -1.48
N ALA A 17 -4.66 -14.63 -2.08
CA ALA A 17 -4.59 -13.29 -2.63
C ALA A 17 -5.04 -12.26 -1.58
N GLU A 18 -4.13 -11.39 -1.14
CA GLU A 18 -4.41 -10.45 -0.05
C GLU A 18 -4.07 -9.01 -0.43
N TRP A 19 -4.89 -8.06 0.04
CA TRP A 19 -4.66 -6.64 -0.22
C TRP A 19 -3.51 -6.08 0.62
N ALA A 20 -2.66 -5.29 -0.01
CA ALA A 20 -1.49 -4.70 0.63
C ALA A 20 -1.14 -3.33 0.04
N VAL A 21 -0.32 -2.60 0.80
CA VAL A 21 0.42 -1.42 0.35
C VAL A 21 1.89 -1.79 0.24
N ALA A 22 2.48 -1.54 -0.92
CA ALA A 22 3.89 -1.79 -1.19
C ALA A 22 4.64 -0.50 -1.51
N SER A 23 5.89 -0.41 -1.05
CA SER A 23 6.84 0.58 -1.56
C SER A 23 7.69 -0.07 -2.64
N ILE A 24 7.73 0.57 -3.82
CA ILE A 24 8.43 0.08 -5.00
C ILE A 24 9.65 0.95 -5.28
N LEU A 25 10.82 0.31 -5.41
CA LEU A 25 12.07 0.96 -5.78
C LEU A 25 12.81 0.08 -6.79
N GLU A 26 13.20 0.63 -7.94
CA GLU A 26 13.87 -0.11 -9.02
C GLU A 26 13.11 -1.38 -9.46
N ASP A 27 11.80 -1.25 -9.68
CA ASP A 27 10.92 -2.33 -10.15
C ASP A 27 10.85 -3.58 -9.25
N ARG A 28 11.08 -3.41 -7.95
CA ARG A 28 10.87 -4.45 -6.93
C ARG A 28 10.18 -3.90 -5.68
N VAL A 29 9.53 -4.78 -4.94
CA VAL A 29 8.99 -4.47 -3.62
C VAL A 29 10.15 -4.35 -2.63
N VAL A 30 10.25 -3.22 -1.93
CA VAL A 30 11.26 -2.98 -0.88
C VAL A 30 10.66 -2.93 0.53
N ALA A 31 9.35 -2.72 0.62
CA ALA A 31 8.57 -2.85 1.86
C ALA A 31 7.12 -3.17 1.51
N LEU A 32 6.45 -3.94 2.37
CA LEU A 32 5.11 -4.45 2.18
C LEU A 32 4.35 -4.40 3.51
N LEU A 33 3.11 -3.92 3.49
CA LEU A 33 2.21 -3.94 4.64
C LEU A 33 0.83 -4.43 4.19
N TYR A 34 0.32 -5.46 4.85
CA TYR A 34 -1.02 -5.99 4.57
C TYR A 34 -2.09 -5.07 5.15
N LEU A 35 -3.19 -4.88 4.39
CA LEU A 35 -4.27 -4.01 4.84
C LEU A 35 -4.99 -4.54 6.08
N THR A 36 -5.02 -5.85 6.29
CA THR A 36 -5.57 -6.46 7.50
C THR A 36 -4.86 -6.00 8.77
N ASP A 37 -3.57 -5.66 8.67
CA ASP A 37 -2.75 -5.25 9.82
C ASP A 37 -2.83 -3.74 10.07
N ILE A 38 -2.79 -2.95 8.99
CA ILE A 38 -2.68 -1.48 9.08
C ILE A 38 -4.01 -0.74 8.93
N ALA A 39 -5.05 -1.43 8.47
CA ALA A 39 -6.38 -0.88 8.24
C ALA A 39 -7.48 -1.81 8.82
N PRO A 40 -7.43 -2.15 10.13
CA PRO A 40 -8.39 -3.06 10.74
C PRO A 40 -9.84 -2.58 10.61
N GLU A 41 -10.07 -1.28 10.40
CA GLU A 41 -11.39 -0.71 10.13
C GLU A 41 -11.99 -1.12 8.78
N LEU A 42 -11.17 -1.59 7.83
CA LEU A 42 -11.65 -2.17 6.59
C LEU A 42 -12.23 -3.57 6.83
N GLY A 43 -11.75 -4.29 7.86
CA GLY A 43 -12.28 -5.61 8.26
C GLY A 43 -12.51 -6.55 7.08
N ASP A 44 -13.69 -7.19 7.06
CA ASP A 44 -14.08 -8.11 5.99
C ASP A 44 -14.39 -7.42 4.64
N HIS A 45 -14.51 -6.09 4.60
CA HIS A 45 -14.82 -5.36 3.36
C HIS A 45 -13.72 -5.48 2.30
N VAL A 46 -12.50 -5.85 2.69
CA VAL A 46 -11.40 -6.11 1.74
C VAL A 46 -11.67 -7.31 0.83
N ASN A 47 -12.61 -8.17 1.20
CA ASN A 47 -13.00 -9.36 0.44
C ASN A 47 -14.30 -9.16 -0.37
N GLU A 48 -14.94 -8.00 -0.27
CA GLU A 48 -16.18 -7.69 -0.97
C GLU A 48 -15.90 -7.13 -2.38
N PRO A 49 -16.87 -7.21 -3.32
CA PRO A 49 -16.73 -6.58 -4.65
C PRO A 49 -16.45 -5.07 -4.61
N SER A 50 -16.78 -4.41 -3.49
CA SER A 50 -16.54 -2.99 -3.21
C SER A 50 -15.17 -2.69 -2.59
N ALA A 51 -14.31 -3.70 -2.40
CA ALA A 51 -13.02 -3.56 -1.73
C ALA A 51 -12.17 -2.43 -2.32
N GLU A 52 -12.03 -2.37 -3.65
CA GLU A 52 -11.21 -1.35 -4.32
C GLU A 52 -11.63 0.08 -3.93
N PHE A 53 -12.94 0.35 -3.93
CA PHE A 53 -13.47 1.67 -3.57
C PHE A 53 -13.19 2.01 -2.09
N MET A 54 -13.42 1.06 -1.19
CA MET A 54 -13.21 1.28 0.25
C MET A 54 -11.73 1.50 0.58
N ILE A 55 -10.85 0.70 -0.03
CA ILE A 55 -9.40 0.82 0.12
C ILE A 55 -8.92 2.14 -0.45
N GLU A 56 -9.44 2.59 -1.60
CA GLU A 56 -9.09 3.89 -2.17
C GLU A 56 -9.48 5.03 -1.23
N GLN A 57 -10.69 4.99 -0.64
CA GLN A 57 -11.14 6.00 0.32
C GLN A 57 -10.29 6.01 1.60
N TRP A 58 -9.90 4.84 2.09
CA TRP A 58 -9.01 4.70 3.23
C TRP A 58 -7.62 5.25 2.93
N ALA A 59 -7.03 4.84 1.80
CA ALA A 59 -5.66 5.18 1.43
C ALA A 59 -5.45 6.70 1.23
N ARG A 60 -6.49 7.40 0.76
CA ARG A 60 -6.51 8.88 0.68
C ARG A 60 -6.40 9.55 2.07
N LYS A 61 -6.88 8.90 3.13
CA LYS A 61 -6.86 9.40 4.51
C LYS A 61 -5.62 8.94 5.29
N ALA A 62 -5.15 7.72 5.04
CA ALA A 62 -4.01 7.09 5.72
C ALA A 62 -2.63 7.60 5.27
N THR A 63 -2.56 8.74 4.58
CA THR A 63 -1.30 9.25 3.99
C THR A 63 -0.20 9.54 5.03
N GLY A 64 -0.56 9.84 6.29
CA GLY A 64 0.40 9.99 7.39
C GLY A 64 1.05 8.66 7.82
N ASP A 65 0.25 7.62 8.00
CA ASP A 65 0.73 6.29 8.43
C ASP A 65 1.60 5.62 7.36
N LEU A 66 1.34 5.94 6.09
CA LEU A 66 2.09 5.44 4.94
C LEU A 66 3.32 6.30 4.60
N GLN A 67 3.61 7.36 5.36
CA GLN A 67 4.73 8.27 5.08
C GLN A 67 6.08 7.54 5.11
N GLN A 68 6.26 6.59 6.04
CA GLN A 68 7.51 5.82 6.14
C GLN A 68 7.76 4.97 4.89
N LEU A 69 6.72 4.39 4.30
CA LEU A 69 6.82 3.65 3.03
C LEU A 69 7.21 4.58 1.86
N GLN A 70 6.72 5.82 1.86
CA GLN A 70 7.05 6.80 0.82
C GLN A 70 8.52 7.24 0.84
N LEU A 71 9.18 7.16 2.00
CA LEU A 71 10.62 7.43 2.11
C LEU A 71 11.48 6.34 1.45
N LEU A 72 10.96 5.12 1.31
CA LEU A 72 11.67 3.98 0.73
C LEU A 72 11.52 3.88 -0.78
N GLY A 73 10.48 4.50 -1.35
CA GLY A 73 10.13 4.33 -2.76
C GLY A 73 8.72 4.80 -3.10
N ALA A 74 8.31 4.50 -4.33
CA ALA A 74 6.99 4.88 -4.81
C ALA A 74 5.93 3.93 -4.23
N VAL A 75 4.98 4.48 -3.47
CA VAL A 75 3.96 3.67 -2.80
C VAL A 75 2.82 3.31 -3.75
N ARG A 76 2.41 2.04 -3.71
CA ARG A 76 1.39 1.41 -4.54
C ARG A 76 0.43 0.61 -3.69
N VAL A 77 -0.83 0.58 -4.10
CA VAL A 77 -1.85 -0.30 -3.52
C VAL A 77 -2.11 -1.44 -4.50
N GLY A 78 -2.24 -2.65 -3.98
CA GLY A 78 -2.36 -3.82 -4.81
C GLY A 78 -2.67 -5.09 -4.03
N VAL A 79 -2.54 -6.21 -4.73
CA VAL A 79 -2.82 -7.55 -4.18
C VAL A 79 -1.56 -8.38 -4.23
N VAL A 80 -1.18 -8.97 -3.10
CA VAL A 80 -0.14 -9.98 -3.03
C VAL A 80 -0.73 -11.28 -3.55
N THR A 81 -0.08 -11.89 -4.53
CA THR A 81 -0.44 -13.21 -5.09
C THR A 81 0.80 -14.10 -5.12
N THR A 82 0.63 -15.36 -5.51
CA THR A 82 1.76 -16.29 -5.71
C THR A 82 2.74 -15.82 -6.80
N GLY A 83 2.32 -14.90 -7.67
CA GLY A 83 3.16 -14.31 -8.71
C GLY A 83 3.94 -13.05 -8.27
N GLY A 84 3.66 -12.53 -7.08
CA GLY A 84 4.23 -11.29 -6.57
C GLY A 84 3.17 -10.25 -6.20
N PHE A 85 3.56 -8.98 -6.16
CA PHE A 85 2.66 -7.87 -5.86
C PHE A 85 2.04 -7.33 -7.14
N GLU A 86 0.75 -7.58 -7.34
CA GLU A 86 -0.02 -7.06 -8.47
C GLU A 86 -0.50 -5.63 -8.18
N GLU A 87 0.12 -4.65 -8.82
CA GLU A 87 -0.27 -3.24 -8.66
C GLU A 87 -1.67 -2.99 -9.20
N ARG A 88 -2.49 -2.28 -8.41
CA ARG A 88 -3.82 -1.81 -8.82
C ARG A 88 -3.79 -0.32 -9.14
N TRP A 89 -3.28 0.50 -8.21
CA TRP A 89 -3.09 1.93 -8.45
C TRP A 89 -1.93 2.51 -7.63
N PRO A 90 -1.32 3.61 -8.11
CA PRO A 90 -0.37 4.36 -7.31
C PRO A 90 -1.07 5.12 -6.19
N LEU A 91 -0.44 5.13 -5.01
CA LEU A 91 -0.84 6.05 -3.96
C LEU A 91 -0.29 7.44 -4.32
N ALA A 92 -1.15 8.46 -4.29
CA ALA A 92 -0.69 9.83 -4.44
C ALA A 92 0.37 10.12 -3.38
N ALA A 93 1.51 10.68 -3.80
CA ALA A 93 2.54 11.10 -2.87
C ALA A 93 1.92 12.06 -1.86
N TRP A 94 2.24 11.88 -0.58
CA TRP A 94 1.88 12.85 0.43
C TRP A 94 2.61 14.15 0.09
N ALA A 95 1.85 15.14 -0.39
CA ALA A 95 2.32 16.50 -0.45
C ALA A 95 1.98 17.14 0.90
N PRO A 96 2.95 17.58 1.72
CA PRO A 96 2.62 18.51 2.77
C PRO A 96 1.94 19.69 2.06
N GLY A 97 0.67 19.96 2.40
CA GLY A 97 0.01 21.15 1.88
C GLY A 97 0.87 22.38 2.12
N PRO A 98 0.72 23.47 1.35
CA PRO A 98 1.47 24.71 1.52
C PRO A 98 1.07 25.45 2.82
N GLY A 99 1.28 24.82 3.98
CA GLY A 99 0.80 25.25 5.29
C GLY A 99 1.82 25.09 6.42
N SER A 100 3.03 24.61 6.15
CA SER A 100 4.14 24.69 7.11
C SER A 100 5.00 25.92 6.86
N GLN A 101 4.37 27.10 6.83
CA GLN A 101 5.09 28.34 7.06
C GLN A 101 5.21 28.48 8.58
N TRP A 102 6.36 28.06 9.11
CA TRP A 102 6.75 28.32 10.48
C TRP A 102 6.70 29.83 10.72
N LEU A 103 5.80 30.27 11.60
CA LEU A 103 5.77 31.64 12.08
C LEU A 103 7.03 31.88 12.93
N HIS A 104 7.91 32.76 12.42
CA HIS A 104 8.95 33.42 13.20
C HIS A 104 8.35 34.58 14.02
#